data_AF-A0A357MLZ1-F1
#
_entry.id   AF-A0A357MLZ1-F1
#
_cell.length_a   1.000
_cell.length_b   1.000
_cell.length_c   1.000
_cell.angle_alpha   90.00
_cell.angle_beta   90.00
_cell.angle_gamma   90.00
#
_symmetry.space_group_name_H-M   'P 1'
#
loop_
_entity.id
_entity.type
_entity.pdbx_description
1 polymer ?
#
loop_
_entity_poly.entity_id
_entity_poly.type
_entity_poly.pdbx_seq_one_letter_code
_entity_poly.pdbx_strand_id
1 'polypeptide(L)'
;THYRKPMDWTAEKAREAEKKLDYLYSLVGDEPLSAEWPANDKVVAALSDDLNTSLAITELLTQASTIKHRNHPEADGFDQAEVAMLKRSASLLGLLNLSENDWLASKKRLDLTVYADFLSQTRAVAVENKDFTEVDRLKAAFVAAGLEVRMSKAGVELVVDWPAAYSQMLAEKNDGRFERLTGVDRVETVNWLKEKLNSICSGEPEWE
;
A
#
# COMPACT_ATOMS: atom_id res chain seq x y z
N THR A 1 21.08 -3.26 -1.20
CA THR A 1 22.15 -2.29 -0.90
C THR A 1 22.39 -2.29 0.59
N HIS A 2 23.66 -2.31 1.01
CA HIS A 2 24.00 -2.20 2.44
C HIS A 2 23.58 -0.83 2.98
N TYR A 3 23.16 -0.73 4.24
CA TYR A 3 22.69 0.53 4.83
C TYR A 3 23.77 1.65 4.84
N ARG A 4 25.04 1.25 4.74
CA ARG A 4 26.21 2.14 4.72
C ARG A 4 26.57 2.67 3.33
N LYS A 5 25.88 2.21 2.28
CA LYS A 5 26.12 2.60 0.89
C LYS A 5 24.99 3.50 0.39
N PRO A 6 25.28 4.49 -0.47
CA PRO A 6 24.24 5.27 -1.11
C PRO A 6 23.31 4.34 -1.91
N MET A 7 22.01 4.59 -1.81
CA MET A 7 21.00 3.81 -2.53
C MET A 7 20.78 4.43 -3.91
N ASP A 8 21.26 3.76 -4.95
CA ASP A 8 20.97 4.13 -6.34
C ASP A 8 19.53 3.73 -6.68
N TRP A 9 18.57 4.54 -6.25
CA TRP A 9 17.15 4.33 -6.52
C TRP A 9 16.85 4.54 -8.01
N THR A 10 16.08 3.62 -8.60
CA THR A 10 15.50 3.76 -9.93
C THR A 10 14.09 3.14 -9.96
N ALA A 11 13.24 3.61 -10.88
CA ALA A 11 11.92 3.02 -11.08
C ALA A 11 11.97 1.54 -11.50
N GLU A 12 13.02 1.12 -12.21
CA GLU A 12 13.25 -0.30 -12.57
C GLU A 12 13.49 -1.14 -11.31
N LYS A 13 14.40 -0.71 -10.43
CA LYS A 13 14.70 -1.42 -9.18
C LYS A 13 13.49 -1.52 -8.26
N ALA A 14 12.62 -0.49 -8.24
CA ALA A 14 11.36 -0.54 -7.53
C ALA A 14 10.43 -1.63 -8.08
N ARG A 15 10.28 -1.71 -9.41
CA ARG A 15 9.49 -2.76 -10.08
C ARG A 15 10.05 -4.17 -9.85
N GLU A 16 11.36 -4.33 -9.84
CA GLU A 16 12.01 -5.61 -9.52
C GLU A 16 11.79 -6.03 -8.06
N ALA A 17 11.85 -5.07 -7.12
CA ALA A 17 11.56 -5.33 -5.72
C ALA A 17 10.10 -5.72 -5.51
N GLU A 18 9.17 -5.04 -6.18
CA GLU A 18 7.73 -5.37 -6.17
C GLU A 18 7.48 -6.79 -6.68
N LYS A 19 8.10 -7.20 -7.80
CA LYS A 19 7.99 -8.58 -8.32
C LYS A 19 8.48 -9.63 -7.32
N LYS A 20 9.55 -9.35 -6.58
CA LYS A 20 10.05 -10.25 -5.52
C LYS A 20 9.06 -10.35 -4.37
N LEU A 21 8.47 -9.24 -3.95
CA LEU A 21 7.43 -9.24 -2.93
C LEU A 21 6.18 -9.99 -3.40
N ASP A 22 5.74 -9.78 -4.65
CA ASP A 22 4.62 -10.52 -5.25
C ASP A 22 4.83 -12.03 -5.20
N TYR A 23 6.05 -12.49 -5.55
CA TYR A 23 6.42 -13.89 -5.45
C TYR A 23 6.40 -14.40 -4.01
N LEU A 24 6.93 -13.64 -3.06
CA LEU A 24 6.93 -14.03 -1.65
C LEU A 24 5.52 -14.08 -1.06
N TYR A 25 4.66 -13.10 -1.38
CA TYR A 25 3.27 -13.07 -0.94
C TYR A 25 2.45 -14.23 -1.51
N SER A 26 2.67 -14.64 -2.77
CA SER A 26 1.94 -15.79 -3.33
C SER A 26 2.31 -17.12 -2.68
N LEU A 27 3.56 -17.25 -2.22
CA LEU A 27 4.01 -18.40 -1.44
C LEU A 27 3.40 -18.43 -0.04
N VAL A 28 3.45 -17.32 0.70
CA VAL A 28 3.00 -17.31 2.10
C VAL A 28 1.48 -17.21 2.26
N GLY A 29 0.79 -16.65 1.27
CA GLY A 29 -0.66 -16.47 1.31
C GLY A 29 -1.10 -15.71 2.55
N ASP A 30 -2.01 -16.33 3.29
CA ASP A 30 -2.62 -15.77 4.50
C ASP A 30 -2.08 -16.43 5.79
N GLU A 31 -0.96 -17.17 5.71
CA GLU A 31 -0.34 -17.81 6.89
C GLU A 31 -0.10 -16.77 7.99
N PRO A 32 -0.54 -16.97 9.25
CA PRO A 32 -0.31 -15.99 10.31
C PRO A 32 1.17 -15.93 10.71
N LEU A 33 1.63 -14.76 11.17
CA LEU A 33 2.93 -14.67 11.81
C LEU A 33 2.85 -15.34 13.19
N SER A 34 3.64 -16.40 13.41
CA SER A 34 3.74 -17.09 14.70
C SER A 34 5.18 -17.07 15.22
N ALA A 35 5.34 -16.90 16.53
CA ALA A 35 6.64 -16.98 17.21
C ALA A 35 7.07 -18.44 17.52
N GLU A 36 6.18 -19.42 17.29
CA GLU A 36 6.46 -20.84 17.51
C GLU A 36 7.45 -21.40 16.49
N TRP A 37 7.52 -20.79 15.30
CA TRP A 37 8.44 -21.18 14.26
C TRP A 37 9.75 -20.38 14.33
N PRO A 38 10.91 -21.02 14.16
CA PRO A 38 12.18 -20.31 14.08
C PRO A 38 12.29 -19.50 12.79
N ALA A 39 13.20 -18.53 12.76
CA ALA A 39 13.66 -17.95 11.50
C ALA A 39 14.77 -18.83 10.90
N ASN A 40 15.03 -18.71 9.61
CA ASN A 40 16.12 -19.39 8.94
C ASN A 40 17.47 -18.91 9.48
N ASP A 41 18.33 -19.84 9.90
CA ASP A 41 19.63 -19.53 10.50
C ASP A 41 20.53 -18.69 9.60
N LYS A 42 20.47 -18.87 8.27
CA LYS A 42 21.28 -18.08 7.34
C LYS A 42 20.81 -16.63 7.25
N VAL A 43 19.50 -16.40 7.34
CA VAL A 43 18.93 -15.04 7.42
C VAL A 43 19.36 -14.39 8.73
N VAL A 44 19.28 -15.12 9.85
CA VAL A 44 19.72 -14.62 11.17
C VAL A 44 21.23 -14.32 11.18
N ALA A 45 22.06 -15.19 10.62
CA ALA A 45 23.50 -15.00 10.53
C ALA A 45 23.85 -13.77 9.69
N ALA A 46 23.18 -13.58 8.53
CA ALA A 46 23.38 -12.41 7.69
C ALA A 46 22.99 -11.10 8.40
N LEU A 47 21.90 -11.09 9.17
CA LEU A 47 21.51 -9.92 9.96
C LEU A 47 22.45 -9.66 11.14
N SER A 48 23.02 -10.71 11.72
CA SER A 48 23.97 -10.60 12.83
C SER A 48 25.33 -10.06 12.37
N ASP A 49 25.66 -10.17 11.08
CA ASP A 49 26.84 -9.59 10.44
C ASP A 49 26.54 -8.19 9.90
N ASP A 50 26.72 -7.15 10.73
CA ASP A 50 26.52 -5.73 10.38
C ASP A 50 25.19 -5.44 9.64
N LEU A 51 24.09 -6.08 10.06
CA LEU A 51 22.77 -5.92 9.44
C LEU A 51 22.84 -6.05 7.90
N ASN A 52 23.51 -7.09 7.40
CA ASN A 52 23.70 -7.31 5.97
C ASN A 52 22.39 -7.73 5.29
N THR A 53 21.50 -6.76 5.09
CA THR A 53 20.17 -6.94 4.47
C THR A 53 20.25 -7.44 3.04
N SER A 54 21.36 -7.18 2.34
CA SER A 54 21.54 -7.67 0.98
C SER A 54 21.73 -9.18 0.96
N LEU A 55 22.56 -9.72 1.87
CA LEU A 55 22.71 -11.16 2.03
C LEU A 55 21.43 -11.78 2.64
N ALA A 56 20.83 -11.13 3.65
CA ALA A 56 19.61 -11.64 4.28
C ALA A 56 18.45 -11.80 3.27
N ILE A 57 18.26 -10.83 2.35
CA ILE A 57 17.26 -10.93 1.27
C ILE A 57 17.62 -12.05 0.28
N THR A 58 18.91 -12.24 -0.03
CA THR A 58 19.34 -13.36 -0.88
C THR A 58 18.98 -14.70 -0.25
N GLU A 59 19.32 -14.90 1.02
CA GLU A 59 19.00 -16.15 1.74
C GLU A 59 17.49 -16.35 1.89
N LEU A 60 16.73 -15.27 2.11
CA LEU A 60 15.27 -15.31 2.13
C LEU A 60 14.68 -15.79 0.79
N LEU A 61 15.21 -15.30 -0.33
CA LEU A 61 14.78 -15.74 -1.67
C LEU A 61 15.24 -17.18 -1.97
N THR A 62 16.41 -17.59 -1.48
CA THR A 62 16.86 -18.98 -1.56
C THR A 62 15.92 -19.90 -0.80
N GLN A 63 15.53 -19.54 0.42
CA GLN A 63 14.50 -20.26 1.18
C GLN A 63 13.18 -20.30 0.42
N ALA A 64 12.70 -19.18 -0.11
CA ALA A 64 11.45 -19.14 -0.88
C ALA A 64 11.48 -20.08 -2.10
N SER A 65 12.63 -20.24 -2.75
CA SER A 65 12.79 -21.11 -3.92
C SER A 65 12.64 -22.60 -3.64
N THR A 66 12.77 -23.04 -2.38
CA THR A 66 12.56 -24.44 -1.99
C THR A 66 11.09 -24.76 -1.74
N ILE A 67 10.23 -23.73 -1.59
CA ILE A 67 8.81 -23.88 -1.34
C ILE A 67 8.08 -24.06 -2.68
N LYS A 68 7.38 -25.19 -2.83
CA LYS A 68 6.48 -25.41 -3.96
C LYS A 68 5.22 -24.57 -3.77
N HIS A 69 4.83 -23.82 -4.81
CA HIS A 69 3.59 -23.05 -4.79
C HIS A 69 2.38 -23.98 -4.56
N ARG A 70 1.35 -23.49 -3.85
CA ARG A 70 0.15 -24.29 -3.50
C ARG A 70 -0.60 -24.90 -4.69
N ASN A 71 -0.43 -24.31 -5.88
CA ASN A 71 -1.02 -24.77 -7.14
C ASN A 71 -0.07 -25.66 -7.98
N HIS A 72 1.11 -26.02 -7.46
CA HIS A 72 2.08 -26.83 -8.21
C HIS A 72 1.59 -28.28 -8.34
N PRO A 73 1.68 -28.92 -9.53
CA PRO A 73 1.16 -30.28 -9.75
C PRO A 73 1.75 -31.35 -8.81
N GLU A 74 2.99 -31.14 -8.36
CA GLU A 74 3.72 -31.99 -7.42
C GLU A 74 3.77 -31.41 -5.99
N ALA A 75 2.85 -30.52 -5.64
CA ALA A 75 2.70 -30.11 -4.25
C ALA A 75 2.00 -31.25 -3.49
N ASP A 76 2.70 -31.91 -2.56
CA ASP A 76 2.15 -32.97 -1.72
C ASP A 76 1.28 -32.44 -0.57
N GLY A 77 0.92 -31.15 -0.63
CA GLY A 77 0.22 -30.40 0.42
C GLY A 77 0.76 -28.98 0.54
N PHE A 78 0.21 -28.21 1.49
CA PHE A 78 0.77 -26.94 1.91
C PHE A 78 1.92 -27.22 2.89
N ASP A 79 3.16 -26.92 2.51
CA ASP A 79 4.33 -27.06 3.39
C ASP A 79 4.33 -25.94 4.45
N GLN A 80 3.40 -26.09 5.41
CA GLN A 80 3.09 -25.05 6.39
C GLN A 80 4.30 -24.65 7.21
N ALA A 81 5.18 -25.62 7.53
CA ALA A 81 6.38 -25.37 8.32
C ALA A 81 7.37 -24.47 7.57
N GLU A 82 7.66 -24.78 6.30
CA GLU A 82 8.57 -23.97 5.47
C GLU A 82 7.98 -22.58 5.19
N VAL A 83 6.66 -22.48 4.96
CA VAL A 83 5.96 -21.22 4.77
C VAL A 83 5.98 -20.35 6.03
N ALA A 84 5.69 -20.94 7.20
CA ALA A 84 5.72 -20.23 8.47
C ALA A 84 7.15 -19.77 8.83
N MET A 85 8.16 -20.61 8.58
CA MET A 85 9.57 -20.23 8.73
C MET A 85 9.97 -19.10 7.77
N LEU A 86 9.47 -19.10 6.52
CA LEU A 86 9.71 -18.02 5.56
C LEU A 86 9.10 -16.71 6.05
N LYS A 87 7.83 -16.75 6.50
CA LYS A 87 7.14 -15.57 7.05
C LYS A 87 7.85 -15.04 8.30
N ARG A 88 8.32 -15.94 9.18
CA ARG A 88 9.12 -15.56 10.35
C ARG A 88 10.42 -14.86 9.94
N SER A 89 11.15 -15.42 8.98
CA SER A 89 12.40 -14.86 8.47
C SER A 89 12.20 -13.48 7.83
N ALA A 90 11.14 -13.33 7.02
CA ALA A 90 10.76 -12.06 6.41
C ALA A 90 10.36 -11.01 7.45
N SER A 91 9.69 -11.41 8.54
CA SER A 91 9.29 -10.49 9.61
C SER A 91 10.48 -9.82 10.32
N LEU A 92 11.65 -10.48 10.38
CA LEU A 92 12.88 -9.87 10.92
C LEU A 92 13.35 -8.66 10.09
N LEU A 93 13.02 -8.64 8.81
CA LEU A 93 13.28 -7.54 7.87
C LEU A 93 12.10 -6.56 7.79
N GLY A 94 11.02 -6.78 8.55
CA GLY A 94 9.77 -6.01 8.46
C GLY A 94 8.96 -6.28 7.18
N LEU A 95 9.17 -7.42 6.52
CA LEU A 95 8.48 -7.82 5.30
C LEU A 95 7.38 -8.86 5.58
N LEU A 96 6.42 -8.99 4.65
CA LEU A 96 5.31 -9.96 4.68
C LEU A 96 4.37 -9.82 5.89
N ASN A 97 4.10 -8.58 6.31
CA ASN A 97 3.18 -8.30 7.42
C ASN A 97 1.70 -8.32 7.02
N LEU A 98 1.41 -8.35 5.72
CA LEU A 98 0.04 -8.40 5.19
C LEU A 98 -0.35 -9.83 4.81
N SER A 99 -1.64 -10.02 4.53
CA SER A 99 -2.12 -11.16 3.76
C SER A 99 -1.78 -10.97 2.27
N GLU A 100 -1.80 -12.05 1.47
CA GLU A 100 -1.60 -11.94 0.02
C GLU A 100 -2.68 -11.04 -0.60
N ASN A 101 -3.93 -11.20 -0.17
CA ASN A 101 -5.06 -10.42 -0.66
C ASN A 101 -4.90 -8.92 -0.34
N ASP A 102 -4.47 -8.57 0.87
CA ASP A 102 -4.25 -7.18 1.27
C ASP A 102 -3.06 -6.57 0.53
N TRP A 103 -1.99 -7.34 0.30
CA TRP A 103 -0.87 -6.91 -0.53
C TRP A 103 -1.33 -6.60 -1.97
N LEU A 104 -2.07 -7.51 -2.60
CA LEU A 104 -2.62 -7.31 -3.95
C LEU A 104 -3.58 -6.12 -3.99
N ALA A 105 -4.41 -5.93 -2.96
CA ALA A 105 -5.30 -4.78 -2.82
C ALA A 105 -4.53 -3.47 -2.66
N SER A 106 -3.44 -3.45 -1.88
CA SER A 106 -2.60 -2.27 -1.67
C SER A 106 -1.91 -1.77 -2.95
N LYS A 107 -1.75 -2.65 -3.94
CA LYS A 107 -1.23 -2.33 -5.27
C LYS A 107 -2.29 -1.76 -6.21
N LYS A 108 -3.58 -2.00 -5.95
CA LYS A 108 -4.64 -1.38 -6.73
C LYS A 108 -4.57 0.12 -6.49
N ARG A 109 -4.19 0.85 -7.53
CA ARG A 109 -4.27 2.31 -7.51
C ARG A 109 -5.73 2.68 -7.31
N LEU A 110 -5.98 3.62 -6.41
CA LEU A 110 -7.28 4.26 -6.33
C LEU A 110 -7.55 4.88 -7.70
N ASP A 111 -8.60 4.39 -8.37
CA ASP A 111 -9.04 4.98 -9.62
C ASP A 111 -9.78 6.27 -9.30
N LEU A 112 -9.17 7.39 -9.67
CA LEU A 112 -9.72 8.73 -9.45
C LEU A 112 -10.43 9.29 -10.68
N THR A 113 -10.51 8.52 -11.77
CA THR A 113 -11.03 8.99 -13.06
C THR A 113 -12.45 9.52 -12.92
N VAL A 114 -13.32 8.80 -12.19
CA VAL A 114 -14.71 9.22 -11.97
C VAL A 114 -14.81 10.56 -11.24
N TYR A 115 -13.97 10.81 -10.23
CA TYR A 115 -13.97 12.06 -9.48
C TYR A 115 -13.36 13.22 -10.28
N ALA A 116 -12.33 12.94 -11.09
CA ALA A 116 -11.75 13.91 -12.01
C ALA A 116 -12.74 14.32 -13.11
N ASP A 117 -13.49 13.36 -13.65
CA ASP A 117 -14.56 13.59 -14.64
C ASP A 117 -15.70 14.41 -14.03
N PHE A 118 -16.09 14.12 -12.79
CA PHE A 118 -17.09 14.90 -12.08
C PHE A 118 -16.67 16.38 -11.93
N LEU A 119 -15.46 16.64 -11.43
CA LEU A 119 -14.93 18.01 -11.32
C LEU A 119 -14.79 18.69 -12.68
N SER A 120 -14.43 17.94 -13.73
CA SER A 120 -14.36 18.45 -15.10
C SER A 120 -15.74 18.88 -15.64
N GLN A 121 -16.77 18.07 -15.41
CA GLN A 121 -18.15 18.37 -15.80
C GLN A 121 -18.70 19.59 -15.03
N THR A 122 -18.49 19.65 -13.72
CA THR A 122 -18.86 20.81 -12.90
C THR A 122 -18.19 22.09 -13.41
N ARG A 123 -16.92 22.01 -13.79
CA ARG A 123 -16.19 23.14 -14.40
C ARG A 123 -16.81 23.56 -15.73
N ALA A 124 -17.22 22.63 -16.59
CA ALA A 124 -17.83 22.95 -17.87
C ALA A 124 -19.14 23.76 -17.67
N VAL A 125 -20.01 23.31 -16.76
CA VAL A 125 -21.25 24.02 -16.39
C VAL A 125 -20.94 25.41 -15.80
N ALA A 126 -19.91 25.50 -14.94
CA ALA A 126 -19.47 26.75 -14.34
C ALA A 126 -18.98 27.77 -15.39
N VAL A 127 -18.33 27.31 -16.46
CA VAL A 127 -17.87 28.18 -17.55
C VAL A 127 -19.07 28.73 -18.34
N GLU A 128 -20.12 27.94 -18.56
CA GLU A 128 -21.33 28.36 -19.26
C GLU A 128 -22.15 29.37 -18.44
N ASN A 129 -22.38 29.07 -17.16
CA ASN A 129 -23.24 29.87 -16.28
C ASN A 129 -22.48 30.96 -15.50
N LYS A 130 -21.14 31.00 -15.62
CA LYS A 130 -20.21 31.90 -14.91
C LYS A 130 -20.25 31.82 -13.38
N ASP A 131 -20.71 30.69 -12.84
CA ASP A 131 -20.72 30.40 -11.41
C ASP A 131 -19.71 29.29 -11.08
N PHE A 132 -18.61 29.66 -10.43
CA PHE A 132 -17.52 28.74 -10.07
C PHE A 132 -17.58 28.25 -8.62
N THR A 133 -18.65 28.60 -7.89
CA THR A 133 -18.79 28.29 -6.46
C THR A 133 -18.66 26.80 -6.19
N GLU A 134 -19.32 25.97 -6.99
CA GLU A 134 -19.28 24.51 -6.82
C GLU A 134 -17.93 23.90 -7.20
N VAL A 135 -17.24 24.47 -8.20
CA VAL A 135 -15.88 24.05 -8.57
C VAL A 135 -14.91 24.30 -7.43
N ASP A 136 -15.00 25.47 -6.80
CA ASP A 136 -14.14 25.81 -5.66
C ASP A 136 -14.49 25.01 -4.41
N ARG A 137 -15.78 24.71 -4.17
CA ARG A 137 -16.23 23.79 -3.11
C ARG A 137 -15.59 22.41 -3.29
N LEU A 138 -15.68 21.83 -4.48
CA LEU A 138 -15.14 20.50 -4.78
C LEU A 138 -13.60 20.47 -4.65
N LYS A 139 -12.91 21.49 -5.16
CA LYS A 139 -11.45 21.60 -5.01
C LYS A 139 -11.05 21.63 -3.55
N ALA A 140 -11.71 22.45 -2.73
CA ALA A 140 -11.42 22.55 -1.31
C ALA A 140 -11.67 21.21 -0.59
N ALA A 141 -12.78 20.54 -0.90
CA ALA A 141 -13.13 19.24 -0.32
C ALA A 141 -12.12 18.13 -0.71
N PHE A 142 -11.71 18.07 -1.98
CA PHE A 142 -10.70 17.10 -2.43
C PHE A 142 -9.34 17.33 -1.79
N VAL A 143 -8.90 18.59 -1.67
CA VAL A 143 -7.66 18.92 -0.97
C VAL A 143 -7.76 18.56 0.51
N ALA A 144 -8.89 18.83 1.15
CA ALA A 144 -9.13 18.44 2.54
C ALA A 144 -9.10 16.92 2.76
N ALA A 145 -9.51 16.13 1.76
CA ALA A 145 -9.42 14.67 1.78
C ALA A 145 -8.00 14.14 1.48
N GLY A 146 -7.03 15.00 1.16
CA GLY A 146 -5.65 14.60 0.84
C GLY A 146 -5.40 14.32 -0.64
N LEU A 147 -6.17 14.94 -1.55
CA LEU A 147 -5.87 14.94 -2.99
C LEU A 147 -5.15 16.22 -3.42
N GLU A 148 -4.16 16.07 -4.28
CA GLU A 148 -3.64 17.16 -5.10
C GLU A 148 -4.52 17.32 -6.34
N VAL A 149 -5.11 18.51 -6.51
CA VAL A 149 -5.96 18.83 -7.67
C VAL A 149 -5.16 19.61 -8.70
N ARG A 150 -4.94 19.02 -9.87
CA ARG A 150 -4.25 19.66 -11.00
C ARG A 150 -5.24 19.99 -12.10
N MET A 151 -5.40 21.27 -12.39
CA MET A 151 -6.27 21.74 -13.47
C MET A 151 -5.44 22.42 -14.55
N SER A 152 -5.58 21.96 -15.78
CA SER A 152 -4.93 22.56 -16.95
C SER A 152 -5.94 22.79 -18.07
N LYS A 153 -5.42 23.22 -19.25
CA LYS A 153 -6.20 23.20 -20.49
C LYS A 153 -6.41 21.78 -21.03
N ALA A 154 -5.54 20.84 -20.67
CA ALA A 154 -5.61 19.44 -21.13
C ALA A 154 -6.63 18.61 -20.34
N GLY A 155 -7.05 19.06 -19.16
CA GLY A 155 -8.04 18.38 -18.33
C GLY A 155 -7.84 18.63 -16.85
N VAL A 156 -8.55 17.83 -16.06
CA VAL A 156 -8.42 17.72 -14.60
C VAL A 156 -7.71 16.41 -14.28
N GLU A 157 -6.69 16.47 -13.45
CA GLU A 157 -5.98 15.31 -12.90
C GLU A 157 -6.03 15.39 -11.38
N LEU A 158 -6.31 14.25 -10.75
CA LEU A 158 -6.29 14.10 -9.30
C LEU A 158 -5.19 13.11 -8.92
N VAL A 159 -4.38 13.48 -7.93
CA VAL A 159 -3.31 12.63 -7.40
C VAL A 159 -3.49 12.52 -5.89
N VAL A 160 -3.32 11.32 -5.33
CA VAL A 160 -3.36 11.15 -3.88
C VAL A 160 -2.05 11.64 -3.27
N ASP A 161 -2.14 12.60 -2.36
CA ASP A 161 -1.09 12.92 -1.40
C ASP A 161 -1.23 11.95 -0.22
N TRP A 162 -0.52 10.83 -0.29
CA TRP A 162 -0.65 9.74 0.70
C TRP A 162 -0.39 10.18 2.14
N PRO A 163 0.68 10.95 2.44
CA PRO A 163 0.85 11.55 3.77
C PRO A 163 -0.35 12.37 4.25
N ALA A 164 -0.92 13.22 3.39
CA ALA A 164 -2.07 14.04 3.74
C ALA A 164 -3.32 13.20 3.96
N ALA A 165 -3.68 12.32 3.01
CA ALA A 165 -4.84 11.44 3.11
C ALA A 165 -4.78 10.55 4.36
N TYR A 166 -3.61 10.01 4.67
CA TYR A 166 -3.39 9.21 5.88
C TYR A 166 -3.61 10.02 7.15
N SER A 167 -3.04 11.22 7.21
CA SER A 167 -3.18 12.10 8.38
C SER A 167 -4.64 12.48 8.63
N GLN A 168 -5.40 12.72 7.57
CA GLN A 168 -6.82 13.05 7.66
C GLN A 168 -7.68 11.87 8.08
N MET A 169 -7.46 10.68 7.48
CA MET A 169 -8.13 9.46 7.92
C MET A 169 -7.92 9.21 9.41
N LEU A 170 -6.68 9.33 9.90
CA LEU A 170 -6.37 9.14 11.30
C LEU A 170 -7.01 10.19 12.20
N ALA A 171 -7.03 11.45 11.78
CA ALA A 171 -7.68 12.52 12.53
C ALA A 171 -9.18 12.24 12.70
N GLU A 172 -9.84 11.77 11.64
CA GLU A 172 -11.27 11.42 11.66
C GLU A 172 -11.55 10.16 12.50
N LYS A 173 -10.72 9.11 12.38
CA LYS A 173 -10.94 7.85 13.08
C LYS A 173 -10.60 7.88 14.57
N ASN A 174 -9.61 8.67 14.99
CA ASN A 174 -9.07 8.53 16.33
C ASN A 174 -9.77 9.36 17.41
N ASP A 175 -10.63 10.33 17.09
CA ASP A 175 -11.27 11.20 18.10
C ASP A 175 -10.28 11.72 19.19
N GLY A 176 -8.99 11.87 18.81
CA GLY A 176 -7.89 12.26 19.70
C GLY A 176 -7.10 11.15 20.45
N ARG A 177 -7.35 9.85 20.24
CA ARG A 177 -6.57 8.76 20.87
C ARG A 177 -5.50 8.20 19.95
N PHE A 178 -4.23 8.39 20.30
CA PHE A 178 -3.10 7.74 19.63
C PHE A 178 -3.01 6.26 20.05
N GLU A 179 -3.76 5.37 19.40
CA GLU A 179 -3.43 3.95 19.43
C GLU A 179 -2.24 3.66 18.51
N ARG A 180 -1.41 2.66 18.87
CA ARG A 180 -0.14 2.39 18.19
C ARG A 180 -0.37 2.18 16.70
N LEU A 181 0.36 2.95 15.89
CA LEU A 181 0.46 2.75 14.44
C LEU A 181 1.21 1.45 14.15
N THR A 182 0.53 0.31 14.28
CA THR A 182 1.04 -0.97 13.80
C THR A 182 0.79 -1.06 12.30
N GLY A 183 1.68 -0.44 11.52
CA GLY A 183 1.72 -0.61 10.07
C GLY A 183 1.00 0.47 9.27
N VAL A 184 1.51 0.70 8.06
CA VAL A 184 0.92 1.57 7.05
C VAL A 184 -0.26 0.81 6.44
N ASP A 185 -1.48 1.02 6.94
CA ASP A 185 -2.66 0.43 6.30
C ASP A 185 -3.13 1.31 5.12
N ARG A 186 -2.40 1.16 4.01
CA ARG A 186 -2.77 1.79 2.74
C ARG A 186 -4.15 1.31 2.27
N VAL A 187 -4.57 0.10 2.61
CA VAL A 187 -5.87 -0.46 2.21
C VAL A 187 -6.99 0.27 2.96
N GLU A 188 -6.85 0.44 4.26
CA GLU A 188 -7.77 1.21 5.09
C GLU A 188 -7.88 2.67 4.61
N THR A 189 -6.74 3.29 4.31
CA THR A 189 -6.71 4.66 3.76
C THR A 189 -7.41 4.76 2.41
N VAL A 190 -7.22 3.77 1.53
CA VAL A 190 -7.92 3.71 0.24
C VAL A 190 -9.43 3.60 0.42
N ASN A 191 -9.89 2.73 1.34
CA ASN A 191 -11.31 2.52 1.57
C ASN A 191 -11.97 3.77 2.15
N TRP A 192 -11.36 4.37 3.18
CA TRP A 192 -11.82 5.65 3.74
C TRP A 192 -11.88 6.74 2.67
N LEU A 193 -10.83 6.88 1.86
CA LEU A 193 -10.79 7.92 0.82
C LEU A 193 -11.88 7.71 -0.24
N LYS A 194 -12.20 6.47 -0.62
CA LYS A 194 -13.32 6.18 -1.54
C LYS A 194 -14.66 6.62 -0.97
N GLU A 195 -14.93 6.27 0.28
CA GLU A 195 -16.17 6.65 0.97
C GLU A 195 -16.29 8.18 1.03
N LYS A 196 -15.21 8.85 1.47
CA LYS A 196 -15.11 10.32 1.54
C LYS A 196 -15.40 10.99 0.20
N LEU A 197 -14.74 10.53 -0.87
CA LEU A 197 -14.91 11.11 -2.21
C LEU A 197 -16.31 10.86 -2.78
N ASN A 198 -16.91 9.70 -2.48
CA ASN A 198 -18.29 9.43 -2.87
C ASN A 198 -19.27 10.39 -2.19
N SER A 199 -19.09 10.66 -0.89
CA SER A 199 -19.92 11.63 -0.15
C SER A 199 -19.76 13.05 -0.71
N ILE A 200 -18.52 13.51 -0.95
CA ILE A 200 -18.24 14.85 -1.51
C ILE A 200 -18.99 15.08 -2.84
N CYS A 201 -19.05 14.05 -3.69
CA CYS A 201 -19.67 14.11 -5.01
C CYS A 201 -21.18 13.84 -5.02
N SER A 202 -21.73 13.10 -4.05
CA SER A 202 -23.19 12.88 -3.96
C SER A 202 -23.95 14.10 -3.43
N GLY A 203 -23.23 15.07 -2.85
CA GLY A 203 -23.84 16.28 -2.26
C GLY A 203 -24.55 16.00 -0.93
N GLU A 204 -24.39 14.80 -0.37
CA GLU A 204 -24.79 14.53 1.01
C GLU A 204 -23.82 15.27 1.94
N PRO A 205 -24.32 16.13 2.85
CA PRO A 205 -23.48 16.68 3.89
C PRO A 205 -22.99 15.51 4.73
N GLU A 206 -21.69 15.34 4.74
CA GLU A 206 -21.04 14.42 5.64
C GLU A 206 -21.10 15.07 7.06
N TRP A 207 -21.62 14.32 8.03
CA TRP A 207 -21.56 14.41 9.52
C TRP A 207 -22.20 15.62 10.28
N GLU A 208 -23.29 15.33 11.01
CA GLU A 208 -23.53 15.84 12.40
C GLU A 208 -22.65 15.07 13.39
#